data_AF-A0A452HY26-F1
#
_entry.id   AF-A0A452HY26-F1
#
_cell.length_a   1.000
_cell.length_b   1.000
_cell.length_c   1.000
_cell.angle_alpha   90.00
_cell.angle_beta   90.00
_cell.angle_gamma   90.00
#
_symmetry.space_group_name_H-M   'P 1'
#
loop_
_entity.id
_entity.type
_entity.pdbx_description
1 polymer ?
#
loop_
_entity_poly.entity_id
_entity_poly.type
_entity_poly.pdbx_seq_one_letter_code
_entity_poly.pdbx_strand_id
1 'polypeptide(L)'
;MSLENFFRYGLLFDPVKIISVFLKDPYKWPAVYLIAASVLFALPAVFIERYLRKVRGSESVGLVLQSVNLFLLVTFPAVMVYRMQAITPAGGLLTMFVYTIIALKLFSYYQVNRWYREGTPRPVRGTSRMQDPSAHQSRRNERGQSKQIMYPMNLKVKDLYYFLLAPTLCYQLNFPRQKNCRQGYIIRRFIEMIFLFHLMLGLIQQWIVPNIHKSMKPINEIESTLLTEYILKLAYLIAIPLKMFRFWMFFAMAAQVPLACLMKRLFGDNFGNIFMWTSLVLGPPLMMLLYFHDYYIQHHRKDSSWRLFFF
;
A
#
# COMPACT_ATOMS: atom_id res chain seq x y z
N MET A 1 14.16 1.90 32.85
CA MET A 1 14.61 1.63 31.47
C MET A 1 13.94 2.53 30.42
N SER A 2 12.61 2.48 30.22
CA SER A 2 11.97 3.30 29.17
C SER A 2 12.19 4.82 29.35
N LEU A 3 11.96 5.33 30.56
CA LEU A 3 12.27 6.71 30.94
C LEU A 3 13.78 7.00 30.87
N GLU A 4 14.65 6.08 31.29
CA GLU A 4 16.12 6.27 31.21
C GLU A 4 16.60 6.43 29.77
N ASN A 5 16.08 5.67 28.81
CA ASN A 5 16.42 5.87 27.40
C ASN A 5 15.91 7.22 26.88
N PHE A 6 14.71 7.64 27.28
CA PHE A 6 14.18 8.97 26.94
C PHE A 6 15.01 10.11 27.52
N PHE A 7 15.53 9.96 28.75
CA PHE A 7 16.40 10.95 29.39
C PHE A 7 17.86 10.89 28.94
N ARG A 8 18.43 9.73 28.58
CA ARG A 8 19.81 9.59 28.10
C ARG A 8 20.01 10.07 26.67
N TYR A 9 19.15 9.62 25.75
CA TYR A 9 19.30 9.91 24.31
C TYR A 9 18.44 11.10 23.86
N GLY A 10 17.50 11.55 24.70
CA GLY A 10 16.53 12.58 24.35
C GLY A 10 15.57 12.15 23.25
N LEU A 11 14.83 13.11 22.71
CA LEU A 11 14.07 12.92 21.49
C LEU A 11 15.02 13.04 20.29
N LEU A 12 15.69 11.94 19.94
CA LEU A 12 16.66 11.82 18.82
C LEU A 12 16.15 12.30 17.44
N PHE A 13 14.85 12.58 17.32
CA PHE A 13 14.19 13.00 16.09
C PHE A 13 14.30 14.52 15.88
N ASP A 14 15.51 15.01 15.54
CA ASP A 14 15.74 16.41 15.14
C ASP A 14 15.32 16.62 13.67
N PRO A 15 14.16 17.25 13.39
CA PRO A 15 13.65 17.37 12.03
C PRO A 15 14.50 18.30 11.17
N VAL A 16 15.21 19.26 11.77
CA VAL A 16 16.04 20.23 11.05
C VAL A 16 17.34 19.58 10.59
N LYS A 17 17.94 18.70 11.41
CA LYS A 17 19.04 17.82 10.98
C LYS A 17 18.59 16.84 9.89
N ILE A 18 17.41 16.24 10.00
CA ILE A 18 16.88 15.33 8.96
C ILE A 18 16.72 16.07 7.62
N ILE A 19 16.10 17.26 7.61
CA ILE A 19 15.90 18.06 6.39
C ILE A 19 17.22 18.55 5.79
N SER A 20 18.17 19.00 6.63
CA SER A 20 19.47 19.46 6.13
C SER A 20 20.34 18.32 5.61
N VAL A 21 20.31 17.12 6.21
CA VAL A 21 20.94 15.91 5.65
C VAL A 21 20.28 15.49 4.32
N PHE A 22 18.95 15.58 4.22
CA PHE A 22 18.23 15.29 2.97
C PHE A 22 18.62 16.24 1.82
N LEU A 23 18.84 17.53 2.12
CA LEU A 23 19.28 18.53 1.14
C LEU A 23 20.78 18.43 0.78
N LYS A 24 21.63 17.98 1.71
CA LYS A 24 23.09 17.96 1.54
C LYS A 24 23.60 16.79 0.70
N ASP A 25 22.88 15.67 0.67
CA ASP A 25 23.31 14.43 0.03
C ASP A 25 22.15 13.73 -0.73
N PRO A 26 21.76 14.21 -1.93
CA PRO A 26 20.55 13.74 -2.61
C PRO A 26 20.57 12.26 -3.04
N TYR A 27 21.73 11.59 -3.06
CA TYR A 27 21.81 10.16 -3.36
C TYR A 27 21.66 9.23 -2.15
N LYS A 28 21.58 9.75 -0.91
CA LYS A 28 21.48 8.91 0.31
C LYS A 28 20.08 8.35 0.59
N TRP A 29 19.03 8.86 -0.04
CA TRP A 29 17.63 8.48 0.24
C TRP A 29 16.83 8.00 -0.99
N PRO A 30 17.33 7.03 -1.78
CA PRO A 30 16.73 6.63 -3.07
C PRO A 30 15.23 6.27 -3.00
N ALA A 31 14.76 5.70 -1.89
CA ALA A 31 13.33 5.41 -1.69
C ALA A 31 12.43 6.67 -1.77
N VAL A 32 12.89 7.82 -1.27
CA VAL A 32 12.11 9.08 -1.32
C VAL A 32 12.01 9.59 -2.75
N TYR A 33 13.08 9.49 -3.53
CA TYR A 33 13.09 9.88 -4.95
C TYR A 33 12.24 8.94 -5.81
N LEU A 34 12.23 7.64 -5.53
CA LEU A 34 11.30 6.69 -6.18
C LEU A 34 9.84 7.03 -5.84
N ILE A 35 9.52 7.30 -4.57
CA ILE A 35 8.17 7.73 -4.15
C ILE A 35 7.77 9.04 -4.86
N ALA A 36 8.65 10.02 -4.97
CA ALA A 36 8.38 11.25 -5.72
C ALA A 36 8.21 10.99 -7.22
N ALA A 37 9.05 10.14 -7.82
CA ALA A 37 8.97 9.76 -9.24
C ALA A 37 7.70 8.99 -9.60
N SER A 38 7.10 8.24 -8.65
CA SER A 38 5.86 7.47 -8.86
C SER A 38 4.70 8.32 -9.44
N VAL A 39 4.68 9.61 -9.10
CA VAL A 39 3.74 10.61 -9.62
C VAL A 39 3.87 10.80 -11.13
N LEU A 40 5.09 10.74 -11.68
CA LEU A 40 5.33 10.91 -13.11
C LEU A 40 4.76 9.75 -13.93
N PHE A 41 4.85 8.52 -13.40
CA PHE A 41 4.24 7.32 -14.01
C PHE A 41 2.70 7.34 -14.02
N ALA A 42 2.06 8.25 -13.26
CA ALA A 42 0.61 8.46 -13.34
C ALA A 42 0.19 9.37 -14.51
N LEU A 43 1.08 10.25 -14.99
CA LEU A 43 0.76 11.20 -16.07
C LEU A 43 0.39 10.52 -17.41
N PRO A 44 1.07 9.44 -17.87
CA PRO A 44 0.69 8.73 -19.09
C PRO A 44 -0.78 8.31 -19.16
N ALA A 45 -1.42 7.94 -18.05
CA ALA A 45 -2.82 7.52 -18.06
C ALA A 45 -3.78 8.63 -18.55
N VAL A 46 -3.50 9.90 -18.23
CA VAL A 46 -4.27 11.04 -18.76
C VAL A 46 -3.96 11.30 -20.24
N PHE A 47 -2.72 11.06 -20.69
CA PHE A 47 -2.37 11.21 -22.11
C PHE A 47 -2.97 10.08 -22.97
N ILE A 48 -2.96 8.83 -22.49
CA ILE A 48 -3.61 7.68 -23.12
C ILE A 48 -5.13 7.95 -23.25
N GLU A 49 -5.81 8.36 -22.19
CA GLU A 49 -7.25 8.66 -22.25
C GLU A 49 -7.57 9.83 -23.19
N ARG A 50 -6.73 10.88 -23.21
CA ARG A 50 -6.85 11.99 -24.19
C ARG A 50 -6.64 11.54 -25.63
N TYR A 51 -5.79 10.54 -25.87
CA TYR A 51 -5.56 9.94 -27.18
C TYR A 51 -6.76 9.08 -27.62
N LEU A 52 -7.27 8.21 -26.73
CA LEU A 52 -8.43 7.36 -27.01
C LEU A 52 -9.72 8.15 -27.28
N ARG A 53 -9.89 9.31 -26.62
CA ARG A 53 -10.95 10.26 -26.96
C ARG A 53 -10.87 10.76 -28.42
N LYS A 54 -9.66 10.94 -28.97
CA LYS A 54 -9.47 11.39 -30.36
C LYS A 54 -9.61 10.23 -31.36
N VAL A 55 -8.96 9.10 -31.10
CA VAL A 55 -8.91 7.96 -32.02
C VAL A 55 -10.04 6.98 -31.70
N ARG A 56 -11.26 7.38 -32.09
CA ARG A 56 -12.50 6.66 -31.79
C ARG A 56 -12.47 5.25 -32.42
N GLY A 57 -12.70 4.23 -31.59
CA GLY A 57 -12.65 2.80 -31.99
C GLY A 57 -11.35 2.07 -31.60
N SER A 58 -10.31 2.78 -31.15
CA SER A 58 -9.00 2.19 -30.81
C SER A 58 -8.94 1.55 -29.41
N GLU A 59 -10.01 0.88 -28.98
CA GLU A 59 -10.15 0.35 -27.60
C GLU A 59 -9.08 -0.70 -27.24
N SER A 60 -8.76 -1.60 -28.18
CA SER A 60 -7.70 -2.61 -27.99
C SER A 60 -6.32 -1.97 -27.80
N VAL A 61 -6.02 -0.89 -28.54
CA VAL A 61 -4.77 -0.13 -28.39
C VAL A 61 -4.75 0.59 -27.04
N GLY A 62 -5.89 1.12 -26.59
CA GLY A 62 -6.04 1.70 -25.26
C GLY A 62 -5.77 0.71 -24.13
N LEU A 63 -6.28 -0.51 -24.26
CA LEU A 63 -6.03 -1.59 -23.32
C LEU A 63 -4.55 -1.98 -23.30
N VAL A 64 -3.92 -2.13 -24.47
CA VAL A 64 -2.47 -2.45 -24.57
C VAL A 64 -1.62 -1.33 -23.95
N LEU A 65 -1.85 -0.06 -24.31
CA LEU A 65 -1.11 1.08 -23.78
C LEU A 65 -1.25 1.20 -22.26
N GLN A 66 -2.46 1.03 -21.72
CA GLN A 66 -2.69 1.06 -20.27
C GLN A 66 -2.06 -0.15 -19.57
N SER A 67 -2.12 -1.35 -20.15
CA SER A 67 -1.46 -2.54 -19.59
C SER A 67 0.06 -2.38 -19.55
N VAL A 68 0.67 -1.82 -20.61
CA VAL A 68 2.11 -1.48 -20.63
C VAL A 68 2.44 -0.44 -19.56
N ASN A 69 1.63 0.62 -19.41
CA ASN A 69 1.84 1.64 -18.38
C ASN A 69 1.75 1.04 -16.94
N LEU A 70 0.76 0.19 -16.67
CA LEU A 70 0.61 -0.50 -15.38
C LEU A 70 1.75 -1.50 -15.13
N PHE A 71 2.19 -2.23 -16.15
CA PHE A 71 3.32 -3.15 -16.05
C PHE A 71 4.63 -2.42 -15.73
N LEU A 72 4.92 -1.29 -16.42
CA LEU A 72 6.08 -0.45 -16.14
C LEU A 72 6.01 0.13 -14.72
N LEU A 73 4.85 0.63 -14.30
CA LEU A 73 4.63 1.17 -12.95
C LEU A 73 4.89 0.14 -11.84
N VAL A 74 4.57 -1.15 -12.05
CA VAL A 74 4.83 -2.22 -11.05
C VAL A 74 6.25 -2.77 -11.13
N THR A 75 6.81 -2.93 -12.33
CA THR A 75 8.15 -3.52 -12.52
C THR A 75 9.29 -2.56 -12.24
N PHE A 76 9.16 -1.28 -12.58
CA PHE A 76 10.18 -0.26 -12.31
C PHE A 76 10.62 -0.21 -10.83
N PRO A 77 9.72 0.00 -9.83
CA PRO A 77 10.13 0.04 -8.43
C PRO A 77 10.69 -1.30 -7.95
N ALA A 78 10.18 -2.43 -8.44
CA ALA A 78 10.68 -3.76 -8.08
C ALA A 78 12.14 -3.95 -8.53
N VAL A 79 12.47 -3.55 -9.76
CA VAL A 79 13.85 -3.62 -10.29
C VAL A 79 14.75 -2.61 -9.56
N MET A 80 14.28 -1.40 -9.27
CA MET A 80 15.08 -0.40 -8.53
C MET A 80 15.39 -0.84 -7.10
N VAL A 81 14.39 -1.34 -6.35
CA VAL A 81 14.56 -1.88 -4.98
C VAL A 81 15.47 -3.12 -4.96
N TYR A 82 15.38 -3.98 -5.98
CA TYR A 82 16.27 -5.14 -6.09
C TYR A 82 17.72 -4.73 -6.42
N ARG A 83 17.94 -3.81 -7.37
CA ARG A 83 19.27 -3.39 -7.84
C ARG A 83 20.00 -2.47 -6.86
N MET A 84 19.33 -1.48 -6.29
CA MET A 84 19.98 -0.49 -5.40
C MET A 84 20.25 -1.12 -4.03
N GLN A 85 21.54 -1.21 -3.66
CA GLN A 85 21.94 -1.68 -2.32
C GLN A 85 21.72 -0.62 -1.22
N ALA A 86 21.64 0.66 -1.59
CA ALA A 86 21.40 1.78 -0.66
C ALA A 86 19.94 1.96 -0.23
N ILE A 87 19.00 1.14 -0.71
CA ILE A 87 17.60 1.16 -0.25
C ILE A 87 17.46 0.32 1.02
N THR A 88 17.09 0.97 2.13
CA THR A 88 16.72 0.25 3.36
C THR A 88 15.44 -0.57 3.12
N PRO A 89 15.28 -1.76 3.74
CA PRO A 89 14.09 -2.59 3.49
C PRO A 89 12.77 -1.90 3.82
N ALA A 90 12.74 -1.07 4.86
CA ALA A 90 11.57 -0.25 5.20
C ALA A 90 11.24 0.78 4.11
N GLY A 91 12.25 1.44 3.53
CA GLY A 91 12.08 2.32 2.38
C GLY A 91 11.62 1.58 1.12
N GLY A 92 12.14 0.37 0.88
CA GLY A 92 11.71 -0.51 -0.20
C GLY A 92 10.25 -0.96 -0.06
N LEU A 93 9.83 -1.38 1.14
CA LEU A 93 8.45 -1.72 1.48
C LEU A 93 7.50 -0.54 1.21
N LEU A 94 7.83 0.65 1.72
CA LEU A 94 7.04 1.86 1.52
C LEU A 94 6.93 2.23 0.03
N THR A 95 8.04 2.14 -0.70
CA THR A 95 8.07 2.41 -2.16
C THR A 95 7.14 1.44 -2.91
N MET A 96 7.29 0.13 -2.70
CA MET A 96 6.45 -0.89 -3.35
C MET A 96 4.97 -0.70 -3.03
N PHE A 97 4.63 -0.34 -1.78
CA PHE A 97 3.27 -0.07 -1.35
C PHE A 97 2.65 1.15 -2.05
N VAL A 98 3.37 2.28 -2.12
CA VAL A 98 2.91 3.50 -2.82
C VAL A 98 2.68 3.23 -4.31
N TYR A 99 3.63 2.60 -5.00
CA TYR A 99 3.48 2.24 -6.41
C TYR A 99 2.29 1.28 -6.66
N THR A 100 2.04 0.33 -5.75
CA THR A 100 0.89 -0.57 -5.84
C THR A 100 -0.44 0.18 -5.68
N ILE A 101 -0.53 1.14 -4.75
CA ILE A 101 -1.71 2.01 -4.60
C ILE A 101 -1.98 2.82 -5.89
N ILE A 102 -0.93 3.38 -6.49
CA ILE A 102 -1.05 4.13 -7.75
C ILE A 102 -1.50 3.20 -8.89
N ALA A 103 -0.99 1.97 -8.98
CA ALA A 103 -1.42 1.00 -9.99
C ALA A 103 -2.91 0.66 -9.89
N LEU A 104 -3.40 0.39 -8.68
CA LEU A 104 -4.83 0.13 -8.43
C LEU A 104 -5.71 1.34 -8.75
N LYS A 105 -5.27 2.55 -8.39
CA LYS A 105 -5.94 3.81 -8.76
C LYS A 105 -6.01 3.99 -10.27
N LEU A 106 -4.90 3.84 -11.00
CA LEU A 106 -4.86 4.00 -12.46
C LEU A 106 -5.66 2.93 -13.19
N PHE A 107 -5.70 1.70 -12.67
CA PHE A 107 -6.56 0.63 -13.18
C PHE A 107 -8.05 0.99 -13.03
N SER A 108 -8.48 1.58 -11.91
CA SER A 108 -9.85 2.09 -11.75
C SER A 108 -10.13 3.31 -12.63
N TYR A 109 -9.18 4.25 -12.74
CA TYR A 109 -9.29 5.43 -13.61
C TYR A 109 -9.55 5.03 -15.07
N TYR A 110 -8.81 4.06 -15.60
CA TYR A 110 -9.01 3.56 -16.96
C TYR A 110 -10.40 2.95 -17.17
N GLN A 111 -10.82 2.02 -16.29
CA GLN A 111 -12.11 1.34 -16.42
C GLN A 111 -13.29 2.32 -16.40
N VAL A 112 -13.28 3.29 -15.49
CA VAL A 112 -14.36 4.26 -15.33
C VAL A 112 -14.41 5.22 -16.53
N ASN A 113 -13.28 5.72 -17.02
CA ASN A 113 -13.27 6.55 -18.24
C ASN A 113 -13.66 5.75 -19.49
N ARG A 114 -13.25 4.48 -19.59
CA ARG A 114 -13.70 3.56 -20.64
C ARG A 114 -15.22 3.39 -20.62
N TRP A 115 -15.83 3.18 -19.46
CA TRP A 115 -17.30 3.09 -19.34
C TRP A 115 -18.00 4.36 -19.81
N TYR A 116 -17.52 5.56 -19.44
CA TYR A 116 -18.09 6.82 -19.97
C TYR A 116 -17.84 7.02 -21.48
N ARG A 117 -16.73 6.52 -22.02
CA ARG A 117 -16.41 6.57 -23.47
C ARG A 117 -17.31 5.63 -24.29
N GLU A 118 -17.54 4.41 -23.80
CA GLU A 118 -18.45 3.42 -24.41
C GLU A 118 -19.93 3.80 -24.23
N GLY A 119 -20.29 4.32 -23.05
CA GLY A 119 -21.64 4.75 -22.68
C GLY A 119 -22.05 6.14 -23.19
N THR A 120 -21.13 6.89 -23.82
CA THR A 120 -21.52 8.08 -24.60
C THR A 120 -22.32 7.60 -25.81
N PRO A 121 -23.63 7.89 -25.92
CA PRO A 121 -24.49 7.17 -26.84
C PRO A 121 -24.03 7.31 -28.29
N ARG A 122 -23.90 6.16 -28.97
CA ARG A 122 -23.95 6.11 -30.43
C ARG A 122 -25.28 6.75 -30.86
N PRO A 123 -25.32 7.64 -31.86
CA PRO A 123 -26.58 8.22 -32.35
C PRO A 123 -27.38 7.17 -33.14
N VAL A 124 -27.96 6.21 -32.43
CA VAL A 124 -28.87 5.20 -32.97
C VAL A 124 -30.23 5.84 -33.20
N ARG A 125 -30.69 5.87 -34.45
CA ARG A 125 -32.06 6.26 -34.77
C ARG A 125 -33.05 5.25 -34.16
N GLY A 126 -33.79 5.67 -33.14
CA GLY A 126 -35.06 5.06 -32.76
C GLY A 126 -35.01 3.78 -31.91
N THR A 127 -34.43 3.84 -30.72
CA THR A 127 -34.82 2.92 -29.61
C THR A 127 -35.01 3.69 -28.31
N SER A 128 -36.20 3.58 -27.73
CA SER A 128 -36.57 4.25 -26.47
C SER A 128 -36.22 3.41 -25.25
N ARG A 129 -35.95 4.09 -24.12
CA ARG A 129 -35.77 3.55 -22.75
C ARG A 129 -34.47 2.78 -22.48
N MET A 130 -33.58 3.43 -21.74
CA MET A 130 -33.37 3.03 -20.33
C MET A 130 -33.12 4.30 -19.52
N GLN A 131 -33.79 4.45 -18.37
CA GLN A 131 -33.85 5.73 -17.64
C GLN A 131 -33.07 5.61 -16.34
N ASP A 132 -31.90 6.24 -16.29
CA ASP A 132 -30.96 6.19 -15.18
C ASP A 132 -31.59 6.84 -13.91
N PRO A 133 -31.79 6.11 -12.79
CA PRO A 133 -32.45 6.66 -11.60
C PRO A 133 -31.76 7.92 -11.05
N SER A 134 -30.45 7.99 -11.25
CA SER A 134 -29.55 9.10 -10.91
C SER A 134 -29.97 10.44 -11.53
N ALA A 135 -30.62 10.42 -12.70
CA ALA A 135 -30.95 11.62 -13.46
C ALA A 135 -32.07 12.46 -12.80
N HIS A 136 -33.09 11.82 -12.22
CA HIS A 136 -34.24 12.53 -11.64
C HIS A 136 -33.91 13.28 -10.37
N GLN A 137 -32.94 12.80 -9.58
CA GLN A 137 -32.54 13.47 -8.34
C GLN A 137 -31.72 14.76 -8.58
N SER A 138 -31.19 14.95 -9.80
CA SER A 138 -30.32 16.08 -10.13
C SER A 138 -31.09 17.39 -10.40
N ARG A 139 -32.33 17.34 -10.90
CA ARG A 139 -33.11 18.54 -11.31
C ARG A 139 -33.70 19.36 -10.16
N ARG A 140 -33.78 18.84 -8.93
CA ARG A 140 -34.46 19.54 -7.81
C ARG A 140 -33.53 20.44 -6.99
N ASN A 141 -32.25 20.52 -7.33
CA ASN A 141 -31.20 20.84 -6.36
C ASN A 141 -30.27 22.00 -6.79
N GLU A 142 -30.76 22.91 -7.65
CA GLU A 142 -29.93 23.86 -8.40
C GLU A 142 -29.47 25.09 -7.59
N ARG A 143 -30.07 25.40 -6.43
CA ARG A 143 -29.77 26.60 -5.62
C ARG A 143 -28.46 26.54 -4.80
N GLY A 144 -27.37 26.06 -5.41
CA GLY A 144 -26.03 26.13 -4.80
C GLY A 144 -25.07 24.97 -5.09
N GLN A 145 -25.28 24.19 -6.17
CA GLN A 145 -24.37 23.09 -6.50
C GLN A 145 -23.10 23.54 -7.23
N SER A 146 -21.96 23.03 -6.76
CA SER A 146 -20.69 23.09 -7.47
C SER A 146 -20.81 22.43 -8.85
N LYS A 147 -20.40 23.14 -9.91
CA LYS A 147 -20.42 22.69 -11.31
C LYS A 147 -19.92 21.25 -11.47
N GLN A 148 -20.83 20.32 -11.73
CA GLN A 148 -20.51 18.90 -11.87
C GLN A 148 -19.58 18.67 -13.07
N ILE A 149 -18.58 17.81 -12.90
CA ILE A 149 -17.63 17.43 -13.93
C ILE A 149 -18.20 16.24 -14.70
N MET A 150 -18.43 16.42 -16.00
CA MET A 150 -18.88 15.38 -16.92
C MET A 150 -17.73 14.95 -17.83
N TYR A 151 -17.67 13.68 -18.25
CA TYR A 151 -16.75 13.26 -19.31
C TYR A 151 -17.05 14.04 -20.61
N PRO A 152 -16.06 14.60 -21.33
CA PRO A 152 -14.62 14.43 -21.19
C PRO A 152 -13.89 15.59 -20.46
N MET A 153 -14.60 16.42 -19.70
CA MET A 153 -14.04 17.61 -19.03
C MET A 153 -13.21 17.28 -17.78
N ASN A 154 -13.23 16.02 -17.33
CA ASN A 154 -12.42 15.45 -16.24
C ASN A 154 -10.98 15.08 -16.66
N LEU A 155 -10.64 15.17 -17.96
CA LEU A 155 -9.33 14.78 -18.50
C LEU A 155 -8.23 15.84 -18.24
N LYS A 156 -8.22 16.42 -17.04
CA LYS A 156 -7.26 17.42 -16.57
C LYS A 156 -6.29 16.78 -15.59
N VAL A 157 -5.02 17.16 -15.69
CA VAL A 157 -3.97 16.64 -14.80
C VAL A 157 -4.26 16.99 -13.32
N LYS A 158 -4.86 18.16 -13.04
CA LYS A 158 -5.32 18.56 -11.70
C LYS A 158 -6.33 17.56 -11.09
N ASP A 159 -7.23 17.01 -11.91
CA ASP A 159 -8.28 16.12 -11.42
C ASP A 159 -7.72 14.70 -11.20
N LEU A 160 -6.71 14.28 -11.99
CA LEU A 160 -5.87 13.12 -11.66
C LEU A 160 -5.11 13.33 -10.34
N TYR A 161 -4.40 14.45 -10.16
CA TYR A 161 -3.66 14.74 -8.93
C TYR A 161 -4.54 14.69 -7.68
N TYR A 162 -5.74 15.26 -7.75
CA TYR A 162 -6.73 15.16 -6.67
C TYR A 162 -7.11 13.70 -6.37
N PHE A 163 -7.33 12.87 -7.40
CA PHE A 163 -7.65 11.45 -7.22
C PHE A 163 -6.46 10.62 -6.71
N LEU A 164 -5.22 10.93 -7.10
CA LEU A 164 -4.02 10.27 -6.56
C LEU A 164 -3.91 10.48 -5.04
N LEU A 165 -4.17 11.70 -4.57
CA LEU A 165 -4.13 12.06 -3.14
C LEU A 165 -5.39 11.67 -2.36
N ALA A 166 -6.52 11.37 -3.02
CA ALA A 166 -7.75 10.97 -2.35
C ALA A 166 -7.59 9.60 -1.63
N PRO A 167 -8.18 9.40 -0.43
CA PRO A 167 -8.11 8.15 0.33
C PRO A 167 -9.07 7.07 -0.21
N THR A 168 -9.09 6.89 -1.54
CA THR A 168 -9.94 5.93 -2.27
C THR A 168 -9.14 5.26 -3.39
N LEU A 169 -9.40 3.97 -3.65
CA LEU A 169 -8.86 3.27 -4.83
C LEU A 169 -9.77 3.39 -6.05
N CYS A 170 -11.08 3.53 -5.84
CA CYS A 170 -12.07 3.66 -6.91
C CYS A 170 -12.15 5.10 -7.43
N TYR A 171 -12.00 5.30 -8.75
CA TYR A 171 -12.16 6.59 -9.40
C TYR A 171 -13.65 6.96 -9.55
N GLN A 172 -13.96 8.24 -9.35
CA GLN A 172 -15.28 8.84 -9.61
C GLN A 172 -15.06 10.26 -10.16
N LEU A 173 -15.94 10.71 -11.06
CA LEU A 173 -15.83 12.05 -11.66
C LEU A 173 -16.12 13.16 -10.65
N ASN A 174 -17.07 12.93 -9.74
CA ASN A 174 -17.56 13.91 -8.76
C ASN A 174 -17.56 13.29 -7.35
N PHE A 175 -16.39 13.21 -6.72
CA PHE A 175 -16.28 12.78 -5.32
C PHE A 175 -17.09 13.72 -4.39
N PRO A 176 -17.84 13.20 -3.41
CA PRO A 176 -18.63 14.00 -2.48
C PRO A 176 -17.71 14.82 -1.57
N ARG A 177 -17.90 16.15 -1.57
CA ARG A 177 -17.06 17.09 -0.79
C ARG A 177 -17.79 17.61 0.44
N GLN A 178 -17.08 17.64 1.57
CA GLN A 178 -17.51 18.36 2.76
C GLN A 178 -17.41 19.88 2.49
N LYS A 179 -18.41 20.66 2.94
CA LYS A 179 -18.41 22.13 2.76
C LYS A 179 -17.29 22.81 3.56
N ASN A 180 -17.07 22.36 4.80
CA ASN A 180 -16.12 22.94 5.74
C ASN A 180 -15.12 21.89 6.24
N CYS A 181 -13.84 22.26 6.41
CA CYS A 181 -12.82 21.40 6.99
C CYS A 181 -12.86 21.45 8.53
N ARG A 182 -13.17 20.33 9.19
CA ARG A 182 -13.25 20.22 10.65
C ARG A 182 -11.85 20.07 11.28
N GLN A 183 -11.10 21.17 11.38
CA GLN A 183 -9.67 21.14 11.76
C GLN A 183 -9.40 20.45 13.09
N GLY A 184 -10.19 20.69 14.14
CA GLY A 184 -10.02 20.02 15.44
C GLY A 184 -10.16 18.49 15.37
N TYR A 185 -10.98 17.96 14.46
CA TYR A 185 -11.05 16.51 14.21
C TYR A 185 -9.78 15.98 13.54
N ILE A 186 -9.25 16.71 12.56
CA ILE A 186 -8.02 16.34 11.83
C ILE A 186 -6.82 16.35 12.78
N ILE A 187 -6.67 17.42 13.57
CA ILE A 187 -5.59 17.56 14.57
C ILE A 187 -5.68 16.42 15.60
N ARG A 188 -6.88 16.13 16.13
CA ARG A 188 -7.07 15.02 17.06
C ARG A 188 -6.66 13.67 16.46
N ARG A 189 -7.09 13.36 15.23
CA ARG A 189 -6.69 12.10 14.55
C ARG A 189 -5.19 12.04 14.26
N PHE A 190 -4.55 13.18 13.99
CA PHE A 190 -3.10 13.26 13.78
C PHE A 190 -2.32 13.00 15.09
N ILE A 191 -2.77 13.55 16.21
CA ILE A 191 -2.21 13.27 17.55
C ILE A 191 -2.41 11.79 17.92
N GLU A 192 -3.61 11.24 17.72
CA GLU A 192 -3.89 9.81 17.94
C GLU A 192 -2.98 8.91 17.09
N MET A 193 -2.72 9.27 15.83
CA MET A 193 -1.79 8.55 14.94
C MET A 193 -0.33 8.63 15.44
N ILE A 194 0.14 9.80 15.88
CA ILE A 194 1.49 9.97 16.46
C ILE A 194 1.64 9.14 17.74
N PHE A 195 0.64 9.16 18.63
CA PHE A 195 0.63 8.39 19.85
C PHE A 195 0.69 6.88 19.57
N LEU A 196 -0.18 6.37 18.69
CA LEU A 196 -0.19 4.95 18.32
C LEU A 196 1.11 4.51 17.61
N PHE A 197 1.74 5.38 16.81
CA PHE A 197 3.04 5.10 16.21
C PHE A 197 4.15 4.95 17.26
N HIS A 198 4.22 5.86 18.24
CA HIS A 198 5.20 5.77 19.34
C HIS A 198 4.91 4.57 20.25
N LEU A 199 3.64 4.23 20.50
CA LEU A 199 3.24 3.04 21.24
C LEU A 199 3.71 1.76 20.53
N MET A 200 3.53 1.66 19.21
CA MET A 200 4.01 0.54 18.41
C MET A 200 5.54 0.42 18.43
N LEU A 201 6.28 1.54 18.31
CA LEU A 201 7.74 1.54 18.45
C LEU A 201 8.18 1.08 19.85
N GLY A 202 7.50 1.55 20.90
CA GLY A 202 7.75 1.13 22.28
C GLY A 202 7.54 -0.37 22.49
N LEU A 203 6.44 -0.94 21.96
CA LEU A 203 6.18 -2.38 22.01
C LEU A 203 7.24 -3.18 21.25
N ILE A 204 7.64 -2.73 20.05
CA ILE A 204 8.71 -3.38 19.28
C ILE A 204 10.03 -3.38 20.08
N GLN A 205 10.44 -2.24 20.61
CA GLN A 205 11.72 -2.08 21.32
C GLN A 205 11.76 -2.79 22.69
N GLN A 206 10.65 -2.81 23.43
CA GLN A 206 10.61 -3.32 24.81
C GLN A 206 10.18 -4.78 24.90
N TRP A 207 9.35 -5.28 23.97
CA TRP A 207 8.81 -6.64 24.01
C TRP A 207 9.36 -7.51 22.88
N ILE A 208 9.35 -7.06 21.64
CA ILE A 208 9.72 -7.91 20.49
C ILE A 208 11.25 -8.08 20.42
N VAL A 209 12.01 -6.99 20.42
CA VAL A 209 13.48 -7.03 20.29
C VAL A 209 14.16 -7.86 21.40
N PRO A 210 13.82 -7.72 22.70
CA PRO A 210 14.47 -8.51 23.74
C PRO A 210 14.10 -9.99 23.72
N ASN A 211 12.86 -10.34 23.34
CA ASN A 211 12.45 -11.74 23.22
C ASN A 211 13.07 -12.44 22.00
N ILE A 212 13.29 -11.72 20.89
CA ILE A 212 14.12 -12.21 19.79
C ILE A 212 15.53 -12.49 20.31
N HIS A 213 16.19 -11.51 20.96
CA HIS A 213 17.57 -11.68 21.44
C HIS A 213 17.73 -12.84 22.44
N LYS A 214 16.78 -13.03 23.37
CA LYS A 214 16.76 -14.20 24.28
C LYS A 214 16.59 -15.53 23.55
N SER A 215 15.95 -15.52 22.38
CA SER A 215 15.74 -16.68 21.53
C SER A 215 16.89 -16.94 20.54
N MET A 216 17.94 -16.10 20.49
CA MET A 216 19.08 -16.23 19.57
C MET A 216 20.07 -17.36 19.95
N LYS A 217 19.57 -18.51 20.42
CA LYS A 217 20.30 -19.77 20.27
C LYS A 217 20.13 -20.23 18.81
N PRO A 218 21.18 -20.76 18.15
CA PRO A 218 21.02 -21.28 16.80
C PRO A 218 20.06 -22.47 16.80
N ILE A 219 19.20 -22.58 15.77
CA ILE A 219 18.22 -23.66 15.58
C ILE A 219 18.90 -24.99 15.17
N ASN A 220 20.19 -25.14 15.51
CA ASN A 220 21.03 -26.29 15.20
C ASN A 220 20.92 -27.41 16.27
N GLU A 221 20.17 -27.18 17.35
CA GLU A 221 19.99 -28.10 18.50
C GLU A 221 18.53 -28.53 18.71
N ILE A 222 17.67 -28.42 17.69
CA ILE A 222 16.26 -28.84 17.76
C ILE A 222 16.04 -30.09 16.91
N GLU A 223 15.48 -31.15 17.52
CA GLU A 223 15.28 -32.45 16.89
C GLU A 223 14.30 -32.41 15.70
N SER A 224 14.53 -33.31 14.75
CA SER A 224 14.17 -33.16 13.33
C SER A 224 12.71 -33.48 12.96
N THR A 225 11.78 -33.48 13.92
CA THR A 225 10.38 -33.90 13.71
C THR A 225 9.30 -32.86 14.05
N LEU A 226 9.65 -31.71 14.63
CA LEU A 226 8.70 -30.59 14.88
C LEU A 226 9.03 -29.29 14.13
N LEU A 227 10.24 -29.19 13.55
CA LEU A 227 10.67 -28.01 12.81
C LEU A 227 10.09 -27.93 11.37
N THR A 228 9.67 -29.07 10.83
CA THR A 228 9.29 -29.25 9.42
C THR A 228 8.01 -28.50 9.02
N GLU A 229 7.07 -28.31 9.95
CA GLU A 229 5.83 -27.55 9.69
C GLU A 229 6.04 -26.03 9.75
N TYR A 230 6.88 -25.55 10.68
CA TYR A 230 7.18 -24.12 10.86
C TYR A 230 7.91 -23.45 9.69
N ILE A 231 8.52 -24.24 8.81
CA ILE A 231 9.35 -23.76 7.68
C ILE A 231 8.56 -23.66 6.37
N LEU A 232 7.30 -24.10 6.32
CA LEU A 232 6.51 -24.15 5.09
C LEU A 232 5.47 -23.02 4.93
N LYS A 233 5.55 -22.20 3.86
CA LYS A 233 6.72 -21.92 3.02
C LYS A 233 6.53 -20.55 2.38
N LEU A 234 7.51 -19.63 2.47
CA LEU A 234 7.91 -18.65 1.41
C LEU A 234 7.43 -17.09 1.69
N ALA A 235 7.39 -15.94 0.90
CA ALA A 235 6.50 -14.67 0.95
C ALA A 235 6.73 -13.44 -0.06
N TYR A 236 5.76 -12.93 -0.89
CA TYR A 236 5.97 -11.86 -1.95
C TYR A 236 6.19 -10.37 -1.55
N LEU A 237 5.23 -9.65 -0.93
CA LEU A 237 5.33 -8.17 -0.70
C LEU A 237 6.57 -7.81 0.16
N ILE A 238 6.98 -8.77 0.98
CA ILE A 238 8.14 -8.71 1.88
C ILE A 238 9.41 -9.26 1.20
N ALA A 239 9.30 -10.22 0.26
CA ALA A 239 10.44 -10.78 -0.47
C ALA A 239 11.24 -9.74 -1.27
N ILE A 240 10.58 -8.82 -1.97
CA ILE A 240 11.30 -7.90 -2.87
C ILE A 240 12.21 -6.95 -2.07
N PRO A 241 11.75 -6.25 -1.01
CA PRO A 241 12.60 -5.38 -0.20
C PRO A 241 13.63 -6.11 0.67
N LEU A 242 13.36 -7.33 1.13
CA LEU A 242 14.33 -8.16 1.88
C LEU A 242 15.20 -9.04 0.95
N LYS A 243 14.96 -9.00 -0.37
CA LYS A 243 15.58 -9.82 -1.43
C LYS A 243 15.45 -11.35 -1.27
N MET A 244 14.63 -11.80 -0.33
CA MET A 244 14.37 -13.22 -0.02
C MET A 244 13.21 -13.77 -0.87
N PHE A 245 13.48 -14.09 -2.14
CA PHE A 245 12.42 -14.43 -3.10
C PHE A 245 11.68 -15.73 -2.78
N ARG A 246 10.43 -15.56 -2.34
CA ARG A 246 9.63 -16.64 -1.78
C ARG A 246 8.08 -16.32 -1.87
N PHE A 247 7.13 -17.24 -1.54
CA PHE A 247 5.62 -17.06 -1.45
C PHE A 247 4.71 -17.07 -0.12
N TRP A 248 4.82 -17.84 1.01
CA TRP A 248 4.32 -17.38 2.39
C TRP A 248 2.84 -17.11 2.47
N MET A 249 2.52 -16.06 3.22
CA MET A 249 1.56 -15.02 2.92
C MET A 249 0.63 -15.30 1.73
N PHE A 250 1.12 -15.67 0.55
CA PHE A 250 0.27 -16.17 -0.53
C PHE A 250 -0.51 -17.45 -0.16
N PHE A 251 0.14 -18.58 0.13
CA PHE A 251 -0.53 -19.80 0.59
C PHE A 251 -1.20 -19.64 1.96
N ALA A 252 -0.61 -18.86 2.89
CA ALA A 252 -1.22 -18.63 4.21
C ALA A 252 -2.55 -17.85 4.09
N MET A 253 -2.58 -16.75 3.34
CA MET A 253 -3.81 -15.97 3.10
C MET A 253 -4.78 -16.73 2.18
N ALA A 254 -4.27 -17.51 1.21
CA ALA A 254 -5.11 -18.37 0.39
C ALA A 254 -5.79 -19.46 1.22
N ALA A 255 -5.10 -20.05 2.21
CA ALA A 255 -5.65 -21.05 3.12
C ALA A 255 -6.66 -20.49 4.14
N GLN A 256 -6.57 -19.19 4.49
CA GLN A 256 -7.58 -18.54 5.35
C GLN A 256 -9.00 -18.59 4.75
N VAL A 257 -9.15 -18.57 3.41
CA VAL A 257 -10.48 -18.59 2.78
C VAL A 257 -11.17 -19.97 2.88
N PRO A 258 -10.53 -21.11 2.52
CA PRO A 258 -11.01 -22.44 2.86
C PRO A 258 -11.20 -22.66 4.36
N LEU A 259 -10.28 -22.17 5.21
CA LEU A 259 -10.37 -22.34 6.66
C LEU A 259 -11.61 -21.62 7.23
N ALA A 260 -11.87 -20.37 6.84
CA ALA A 260 -13.07 -19.65 7.27
C ALA A 260 -14.37 -20.33 6.78
N CYS A 261 -14.38 -20.86 5.55
CA CYS A 261 -15.51 -21.62 5.02
C CYS A 261 -15.74 -22.93 5.79
N LEU A 262 -14.67 -23.68 6.07
CA LEU A 262 -14.70 -24.94 6.82
C LEU A 262 -15.18 -24.71 8.26
N MET A 263 -14.65 -23.70 8.96
CA MET A 263 -15.01 -23.39 10.34
C MET A 263 -16.47 -22.93 10.47
N LYS A 264 -16.97 -22.11 9.53
CA LYS A 264 -18.40 -21.77 9.48
C LYS A 264 -19.28 -23.01 9.22
N ARG A 265 -18.82 -23.95 8.39
CA ARG A 265 -19.55 -25.20 8.08
C ARG A 265 -19.57 -26.22 9.23
N LEU A 266 -18.52 -26.26 10.06
CA LEU A 266 -18.39 -27.24 11.15
C LEU A 266 -18.90 -26.75 12.50
N PHE A 267 -18.69 -25.47 12.85
CA PHE A 267 -18.89 -25.00 14.23
C PHE A 267 -19.86 -23.81 14.36
N GLY A 268 -20.50 -23.38 13.27
CA GLY A 268 -21.42 -22.23 13.27
C GLY A 268 -20.74 -20.89 13.55
N ASP A 269 -21.53 -19.83 13.67
CA ASP A 269 -20.99 -18.46 13.61
C ASP A 269 -20.17 -18.04 14.84
N ASN A 270 -20.55 -18.48 16.05
CA ASN A 270 -19.83 -18.08 17.27
C ASN A 270 -18.44 -18.72 17.37
N PHE A 271 -18.33 -20.04 17.22
CA PHE A 271 -17.04 -20.73 17.22
C PHE A 271 -16.25 -20.46 15.92
N GLY A 272 -16.94 -20.30 14.78
CA GLY A 272 -16.32 -19.85 13.53
C GLY A 272 -15.60 -18.52 13.68
N ASN A 273 -16.18 -17.56 14.43
CA ASN A 273 -15.50 -16.32 14.80
C ASN A 273 -14.27 -16.56 15.69
N ILE A 274 -14.31 -17.48 16.67
CA ILE A 274 -13.15 -17.79 17.54
C ILE A 274 -11.98 -18.36 16.71
N PHE A 275 -12.26 -19.29 15.79
CA PHE A 275 -11.23 -19.83 14.89
C PHE A 275 -10.73 -18.78 13.87
N MET A 276 -11.59 -17.88 13.41
CA MET A 276 -11.21 -16.76 12.55
C MET A 276 -10.25 -15.80 13.28
N TRP A 277 -10.60 -15.35 14.49
CA TRP A 277 -9.75 -14.45 15.28
C TRP A 277 -8.42 -15.08 15.67
N THR A 278 -8.39 -16.35 16.10
CA THR A 278 -7.13 -17.04 16.41
C THR A 278 -6.25 -17.19 15.16
N SER A 279 -6.82 -17.48 13.98
CA SER A 279 -6.06 -17.53 12.72
C SER A 279 -5.51 -16.17 12.26
N LEU A 280 -6.17 -15.06 12.63
CA LEU A 280 -5.67 -13.69 12.36
C LEU A 280 -4.54 -13.29 13.32
N VAL A 281 -4.60 -13.70 14.59
CA VAL A 281 -3.54 -13.43 15.57
C VAL A 281 -2.30 -14.29 15.31
N LEU A 282 -2.48 -15.58 15.01
CA LEU A 282 -1.39 -16.54 14.87
C LEU A 282 -0.82 -16.64 13.45
N GLY A 283 -1.58 -16.31 12.40
CA GLY A 283 -1.12 -16.44 11.02
C GLY A 283 -0.26 -15.24 10.57
N PRO A 284 -0.86 -14.18 10.00
CA PRO A 284 -0.10 -13.08 9.39
C PRO A 284 0.98 -12.41 10.29
N PRO A 285 0.78 -12.19 11.60
CA PRO A 285 1.79 -11.59 12.47
C PRO A 285 3.01 -12.49 12.71
N LEU A 286 2.79 -13.79 12.96
CA LEU A 286 3.87 -14.77 13.12
C LEU A 286 4.72 -14.86 11.85
N MET A 287 4.05 -14.94 10.70
CA MET A 287 4.70 -15.00 9.40
C MET A 287 5.54 -13.75 9.10
N MET A 288 5.14 -12.58 9.60
CA MET A 288 5.93 -11.34 9.50
C MET A 288 7.13 -11.33 10.45
N LEU A 289 6.97 -11.86 11.68
CA LEU A 289 8.06 -11.98 12.66
C LEU A 289 9.13 -12.98 12.19
N LEU A 290 8.73 -14.13 11.64
CA LEU A 290 9.65 -15.09 11.02
C LEU A 290 10.47 -14.45 9.89
N TYR A 291 9.87 -13.57 9.08
CA TYR A 291 10.59 -12.83 8.04
C TYR A 291 11.64 -11.87 8.58
N PHE A 292 11.29 -11.14 9.63
CA PHE A 292 12.22 -10.22 10.27
C PHE A 292 13.39 -10.97 10.92
N HIS A 293 13.09 -12.10 11.57
CA HIS A 293 14.08 -13.01 12.15
C HIS A 293 15.04 -13.60 11.11
N ASP A 294 14.52 -14.16 10.00
CA ASP A 294 15.34 -14.75 8.92
C ASP A 294 16.26 -13.69 8.27
N TYR A 295 15.74 -12.49 8.01
CA TYR A 295 16.52 -11.36 7.50
C TYR A 295 17.60 -10.92 8.51
N TYR A 296 17.23 -10.82 9.80
CA TYR A 296 18.13 -10.40 10.87
C TYR A 296 19.31 -11.37 11.02
N ILE A 297 19.05 -12.68 11.07
CA ILE A 297 20.11 -13.70 11.13
C ILE A 297 21.02 -13.64 9.90
N GLN A 298 20.47 -13.50 8.70
CA GLN A 298 21.28 -13.50 7.46
C GLN A 298 22.20 -12.29 7.33
N HIS A 299 21.82 -11.12 7.88
CA HIS A 299 22.64 -9.91 7.81
C HIS A 299 23.53 -9.72 9.04
N HIS A 300 23.06 -10.00 10.26
CA HIS A 300 23.81 -9.74 11.49
C HIS A 300 24.77 -10.86 11.91
N ARG A 301 24.75 -12.04 11.27
CA ARG A 301 25.72 -13.12 11.54
C ARG A 301 27.14 -12.84 11.00
N LYS A 302 27.36 -11.74 10.27
CA LYS A 302 28.67 -11.41 9.65
C LYS A 302 29.45 -10.25 10.27
N ASP A 303 28.80 -9.26 10.89
CA ASP A 303 29.49 -8.06 11.38
C ASP A 303 29.64 -8.03 12.90
N SER A 304 30.84 -8.34 13.40
CA SER A 304 31.19 -8.24 14.83
C SER A 304 31.25 -6.80 15.38
N SER A 305 31.20 -5.79 14.50
CA SER A 305 31.60 -4.40 14.79
C SER A 305 30.53 -3.52 15.42
N TRP A 306 29.27 -3.95 15.48
CA TRP A 306 28.12 -3.09 15.84
C TRP A 306 27.88 -2.90 17.36
N ARG A 307 28.89 -3.14 18.21
CA ARG A 307 28.85 -2.75 19.63
C ARG A 307 28.83 -1.21 19.85
N LEU A 308 28.92 -0.40 18.80
CA LEU A 308 29.11 1.06 18.87
C LEU A 308 27.87 1.92 18.53
N PHE A 309 26.70 1.32 18.32
CA PHE A 309 25.45 2.07 18.02
C PHE A 309 24.27 1.76 18.97
N PHE A 310 24.48 0.94 19.99
CA PHE A 310 23.51 0.68 21.06
C PHE A 310 24.21 0.59 22.43
N PHE A 311 24.84 1.71 22.81
CA PHE A 311 25.33 2.03 24.15
C PHE A 311 25.00 3.50 24.48
#